data_AF-A0A9D4QWC2-F1
#
_entry.id   AF-A0A9D4QWC2-F1
#
_cell.length_a   1.000
_cell.length_b   1.000
_cell.length_c   1.000
_cell.angle_alpha   90.00
_cell.angle_beta   90.00
_cell.angle_gamma   90.00
#
_symmetry.space_group_name_H-M   'P 1'
#
loop_
_entity.id
_entity.type
_entity.pdbx_description
1 polymer ?
#
loop_
_entity_poly.entity_id
_entity_poly.type
_entity_poly.pdbx_seq_one_letter_code
_entity_poly.pdbx_strand_id
1 'polypeptide(L)'
;MPIIENEIPDTEEDDMEHESADGDHSSDEDSEGEGSADSSDIELDEEECARRRNECVDDMIELERQFSEIREQLYKERLAQIDSKLEEMADGRSTEYLDRLSQLQEQMHVRTQVAGILKELRIKACQLKHESEELAANQHMRSEKVLLFDSIKSELEEKIRRLEEDRHNIDISSDLWNESQSLKRNHKRKTTDQFNPDRRRKPVTVTGPYIVYMLKDVDIIDDWTAIKKALKQQQQEQHFQKRRQEYKQTIQVR
;
A
#
# COMPACT_ATOMS: atom_id res chain seq x y z
N MET A 1 -7.35 -4.25 2.53
CA MET A 1 -8.67 -4.48 3.13
C MET A 1 -9.07 -3.23 3.88
N PRO A 2 -10.27 -2.67 3.65
CA PRO A 2 -10.90 -1.77 4.59
C PRO A 2 -11.92 -2.55 5.43
N ILE A 3 -11.85 -2.34 6.74
CA ILE A 3 -12.84 -2.77 7.74
C ILE A 3 -13.91 -1.69 7.73
N ILE A 4 -15.16 -2.06 7.48
CA ILE A 4 -16.31 -1.16 7.60
C ILE A 4 -16.95 -1.48 8.95
N GLU A 5 -16.81 -0.55 9.89
CA GLU A 5 -17.51 -0.54 11.16
C GLU A 5 -18.99 -0.27 10.87
N ASN A 6 -19.85 -1.22 11.25
CA ASN A 6 -21.29 -1.05 11.22
C ASN A 6 -21.72 -0.34 12.51
N GLU A 7 -21.94 0.96 12.44
CA GLU A 7 -22.72 1.67 13.46
C GLU A 7 -24.21 1.45 13.18
N ILE A 8 -24.90 0.94 14.20
CA ILE A 8 -26.34 0.68 14.24
C ILE A 8 -27.03 2.02 14.53
N PRO A 9 -28.10 2.42 13.82
CA PRO A 9 -28.83 3.63 14.16
C PRO A 9 -29.79 3.36 15.32
N ASP A 10 -29.56 4.02 16.45
CA ASP A 10 -30.51 4.11 17.56
C ASP A 10 -31.79 4.81 17.07
N THR A 11 -32.91 4.12 17.25
CA THR A 11 -34.25 4.62 16.93
C THR A 11 -34.82 5.12 18.25
N GLU A 12 -34.82 6.43 18.47
CA GLU A 12 -35.41 7.04 19.65
C GLU A 12 -36.94 6.98 19.55
N GLU A 13 -37.54 6.37 20.57
CA GLU A 13 -38.98 6.24 20.80
C GLU A 13 -39.61 7.61 21.09
N ASP A 14 -40.73 7.90 20.43
CA ASP A 14 -41.62 9.01 20.76
C ASP A 14 -42.24 8.78 22.15
N ASP A 15 -41.63 9.36 23.18
CA ASP A 15 -42.17 9.37 24.54
C ASP A 15 -43.19 10.52 24.67
N MET A 16 -44.47 10.15 24.73
CA MET A 16 -45.60 11.06 24.80
C MET A 16 -45.79 11.48 26.28
N GLU A 17 -45.05 12.50 26.71
CA GLU A 17 -45.17 13.06 28.07
C GLU A 17 -46.56 13.70 28.28
N HIS A 18 -47.38 13.03 29.09
CA HIS A 18 -48.67 13.54 29.56
C HIS A 18 -48.46 14.14 30.95
N GLU A 19 -48.01 15.39 31.03
CA GLU A 19 -47.91 16.09 32.32
C GLU A 19 -49.30 16.48 32.84
N SER A 20 -49.75 15.75 33.86
CA SER A 20 -50.82 16.16 34.75
C SER A 20 -50.32 17.31 35.62
N ALA A 21 -50.69 18.54 35.26
CA ALA A 21 -50.48 19.70 36.12
C ALA A 21 -51.36 19.56 37.37
N ASP A 22 -50.70 19.16 38.46
CA ASP A 22 -51.22 19.16 39.81
C ASP A 22 -51.81 20.52 40.17
N GLY A 23 -52.94 20.44 40.88
CA GLY A 23 -53.63 21.60 41.44
C GLY A 23 -52.74 22.37 42.40
N ASP A 24 -52.65 23.68 42.16
CA ASP A 24 -52.28 24.64 43.19
C ASP A 24 -53.48 25.55 43.49
N HIS A 25 -53.57 25.81 44.77
CA HIS A 25 -54.69 26.22 45.57
C HIS A 25 -54.61 27.74 45.78
N SER A 26 -55.79 28.38 45.99
CA SER A 26 -55.99 29.75 46.50
C SER A 26 -56.59 30.73 45.48
N SER A 27 -57.87 30.55 45.18
CA SER A 27 -58.74 31.67 44.80
C SER A 27 -59.16 32.42 46.05
N ASP A 28 -58.79 33.70 46.13
CA ASP A 28 -59.22 34.70 47.12
C ASP A 28 -60.72 34.60 47.44
N GLU A 29 -61.03 34.45 48.72
CA GLU A 29 -62.33 34.75 49.30
C GLU A 29 -62.42 36.25 49.54
N ASP A 30 -63.35 36.93 48.88
CA ASP A 30 -63.94 38.19 49.36
C ASP A 30 -65.25 38.44 48.61
N SER A 31 -66.32 37.86 49.11
CA SER A 31 -67.69 38.25 48.76
C SER A 31 -68.51 38.34 50.04
N GLU A 32 -68.29 39.46 50.75
CA GLU A 32 -69.14 40.01 51.79
C GLU A 32 -70.58 40.14 51.29
N GLY A 33 -71.37 39.09 51.55
CA GLY A 33 -72.81 39.06 51.36
C GLY A 33 -73.49 39.05 52.72
N GLU A 34 -73.66 40.23 53.32
CA GLU A 34 -74.63 40.46 54.39
C GLU A 34 -76.02 40.06 53.88
N GLY A 35 -76.45 38.86 54.28
CA GLY A 35 -77.73 38.29 53.93
C GLY A 35 -78.36 37.65 55.15
N SER A 36 -78.82 38.50 56.07
CA SER A 36 -79.93 38.28 57.00
C SER A 36 -80.22 36.82 57.35
N ALA A 37 -79.87 36.45 58.58
CA ALA A 37 -80.45 35.32 59.28
C ALA A 37 -81.98 35.52 59.42
N ASP A 38 -82.72 35.26 58.34
CA ASP A 38 -84.11 34.84 58.44
C ASP A 38 -84.07 33.32 58.54
N SER A 39 -84.03 32.88 59.80
CA SER A 39 -84.42 31.54 60.22
C SER A 39 -85.90 31.33 59.90
N SER A 40 -86.23 31.35 58.62
CA SER A 40 -87.43 30.72 58.09
C SER A 40 -87.14 29.23 58.16
N ASP A 41 -87.67 28.65 59.23
CA ASP A 41 -87.89 27.23 59.48
C ASP A 41 -88.62 26.61 58.28
N ILE A 42 -87.91 26.47 57.16
CA ILE A 42 -88.23 25.47 56.16
C ILE A 42 -87.75 24.20 56.83
N GLU A 43 -88.63 23.56 57.61
CA GLU A 43 -88.59 22.12 57.83
C GLU A 43 -88.51 21.50 56.44
N LEU A 44 -87.29 21.35 55.92
CA LEU A 44 -87.04 20.51 54.78
C LEU A 44 -87.51 19.15 55.24
N ASP A 45 -88.62 18.71 54.67
CA ASP A 45 -89.15 17.38 54.83
C ASP A 45 -87.97 16.41 54.85
N GLU A 46 -87.71 15.79 56.00
CA GLU A 46 -86.57 14.88 56.17
C GLU A 46 -86.63 13.78 55.10
N GLU A 47 -87.84 13.46 54.63
CA GLU A 47 -88.09 12.54 53.51
C GLU A 47 -87.62 13.12 52.16
N GLU A 48 -87.71 14.42 51.91
CA GLU A 48 -87.16 15.07 50.72
C GLU A 48 -85.62 15.12 50.73
N CYS A 49 -85.03 15.37 51.90
CA CYS A 49 -83.58 15.35 52.07
C CYS A 49 -83.02 13.92 51.93
N ALA A 50 -83.74 12.93 52.46
CA ALA A 50 -83.45 11.51 52.26
C ALA A 50 -83.62 11.09 50.79
N ARG A 51 -84.66 11.58 50.09
CA ARG A 51 -84.85 11.34 48.64
C ARG A 51 -83.68 11.85 47.81
N ARG A 52 -83.27 13.11 47.98
CA ARG A 52 -82.11 13.67 47.25
C ARG A 52 -80.82 12.89 47.50
N ARG A 53 -80.60 12.44 48.74
CA ARG A 53 -79.45 11.59 49.07
C ARG A 53 -79.51 10.25 48.33
N ASN A 54 -80.69 9.64 48.28
CA ASN A 54 -80.87 8.37 47.59
C ASN A 54 -80.68 8.51 46.08
N GLU A 55 -81.23 9.56 45.47
CA GLU A 55 -81.01 9.89 44.06
C GLU A 55 -79.52 10.08 43.73
N CYS A 56 -78.77 10.81 44.57
CA CYS A 56 -77.33 10.97 44.39
C CYS A 56 -76.56 9.63 44.49
N VAL A 57 -76.97 8.75 45.40
CA VAL A 57 -76.39 7.41 45.51
C VAL A 57 -76.74 6.55 44.29
N ASP A 58 -77.98 6.61 43.81
CA ASP A 58 -78.42 5.89 42.61
C ASP A 58 -77.65 6.36 41.36
N ASP A 59 -77.42 7.68 41.22
CA ASP A 59 -76.58 8.26 40.15
C ASP A 59 -75.11 7.77 40.24
N MET A 60 -74.55 7.70 41.45
CA MET A 60 -73.19 7.17 41.66
C MET A 60 -73.09 5.69 41.29
N ILE A 61 -74.09 4.89 41.65
CA ILE A 61 -74.15 3.47 41.30
C ILE A 61 -74.23 3.29 39.78
N GLU A 62 -75.05 4.09 39.10
CA GLU A 62 -75.18 4.05 37.64
C GLU A 62 -73.88 4.48 36.94
N LEU A 63 -73.21 5.53 37.43
CA LEU A 63 -71.89 5.94 36.94
C LEU A 63 -70.85 4.83 37.12
N GLU A 64 -70.80 4.19 38.28
CA GLU A 64 -69.85 3.10 38.54
C GLU A 64 -70.10 1.87 37.65
N ARG A 65 -71.37 1.58 37.35
CA ARG A 65 -71.78 0.57 36.37
C ARG A 65 -71.26 0.91 34.97
N GLN A 66 -71.50 2.14 34.51
CA GLN A 66 -71.04 2.60 33.19
C GLN A 66 -69.51 2.57 33.08
N PHE A 67 -68.79 3.01 34.12
CA PHE A 67 -67.32 2.92 34.15
C PHE A 67 -66.83 1.48 34.05
N SER A 68 -67.49 0.56 34.76
CA SER A 68 -67.15 -0.87 34.72
C SER A 68 -67.37 -1.46 33.33
N GLU A 69 -68.48 -1.11 32.66
CA GLU A 69 -68.80 -1.55 31.30
C GLU A 69 -67.82 -1.00 30.26
N ILE A 70 -67.50 0.29 30.33
CA ILE A 70 -66.53 0.93 29.43
C ILE A 70 -65.16 0.29 29.60
N ARG A 71 -64.72 0.06 30.85
CA ARG A 71 -63.46 -0.60 31.16
C ARG A 71 -63.42 -2.02 30.58
N GLU A 72 -64.47 -2.80 30.76
CA GLU A 72 -64.54 -4.15 30.22
C GLU A 72 -64.52 -4.16 28.68
N GLN A 73 -65.23 -3.21 28.06
CA GLN A 73 -65.24 -3.05 26.61
C GLN A 73 -63.85 -2.71 26.07
N LEU A 74 -63.12 -1.80 26.74
CA LEU A 74 -61.75 -1.44 26.38
C LEU A 74 -60.81 -2.65 26.45
N TYR A 75 -60.92 -3.48 27.50
CA TYR A 75 -60.12 -4.70 27.61
C TYR A 75 -60.44 -5.71 26.51
N LYS A 76 -61.73 -5.92 26.21
CA LYS A 76 -62.17 -6.82 25.12
C LYS A 76 -61.65 -6.35 23.78
N GLU A 77 -61.75 -5.05 23.50
CA GLU A 77 -61.24 -4.47 22.26
C GLU A 77 -59.72 -4.61 22.17
N ARG A 78 -59.00 -4.34 23.27
CA ARG A 78 -57.55 -4.49 23.30
C ARG A 78 -57.10 -5.94 23.07
N LEU A 79 -57.78 -6.90 23.70
CA LEU A 79 -57.56 -8.33 23.47
C LEU A 79 -57.82 -8.69 22.00
N ALA A 80 -58.94 -8.26 21.43
CA ALA A 80 -59.27 -8.53 20.04
C ALA A 80 -58.23 -7.96 19.05
N GLN A 81 -57.70 -6.76 19.32
CA GLN A 81 -56.60 -6.18 18.52
C GLN A 81 -55.33 -7.03 18.60
N ILE A 82 -54.98 -7.54 19.79
CA ILE A 82 -53.81 -8.40 19.97
C ILE A 82 -54.02 -9.74 19.28
N ASP A 83 -55.18 -10.37 19.46
CA ASP A 83 -55.52 -11.65 18.85
C ASP A 83 -55.51 -11.55 17.31
N SER A 84 -56.05 -10.47 16.74
CA SER A 84 -56.00 -10.22 15.29
C SER A 84 -54.56 -10.11 14.79
N LYS A 85 -53.68 -9.40 15.51
CA LYS A 85 -52.26 -9.29 15.13
C LYS A 85 -51.54 -10.63 15.24
N LEU A 86 -51.84 -11.43 16.26
CA LEU A 86 -51.28 -12.76 16.43
C LEU A 86 -51.74 -13.71 15.31
N GLU A 87 -53.00 -13.63 14.90
CA GLU A 87 -53.54 -14.41 13.78
C GLU A 87 -52.88 -14.00 12.44
N GLU A 88 -52.73 -12.70 12.18
CA GLU A 88 -51.99 -12.20 11.01
C GLU A 88 -50.53 -12.67 11.00
N MET A 89 -49.87 -12.73 12.16
CA MET A 89 -48.52 -13.28 12.28
C MET A 89 -48.49 -14.79 12.06
N ALA A 90 -49.43 -15.53 12.64
CA ALA A 90 -49.53 -17.00 12.50
C ALA A 90 -49.79 -17.41 11.04
N ASP A 91 -50.62 -16.65 10.34
CA ASP A 91 -50.91 -16.83 8.91
C ASP A 91 -49.79 -16.30 8.00
N GLY A 92 -48.76 -15.67 8.56
CA GLY A 92 -47.65 -15.08 7.80
C GLY A 92 -48.08 -13.90 6.92
N ARG A 93 -49.18 -13.23 7.26
CA ARG A 93 -49.72 -12.06 6.57
C ARG A 93 -49.27 -10.73 7.18
N SER A 94 -48.67 -10.78 8.38
CA SER A 94 -48.10 -9.61 9.05
C SER A 94 -47.13 -8.87 8.14
N THR A 95 -47.49 -7.64 7.80
CA THR A 95 -46.73 -6.78 6.87
C THR A 95 -45.35 -6.44 7.43
N GLU A 96 -45.27 -6.14 8.72
CA GLU A 96 -44.01 -5.85 9.41
C GLU A 96 -43.03 -7.02 9.29
N TYR A 97 -43.50 -8.27 9.44
CA TYR A 97 -42.67 -9.45 9.25
C TYR A 97 -42.25 -9.64 7.79
N LEU A 98 -43.20 -9.52 6.86
CA LEU A 98 -42.95 -9.70 5.42
C LEU A 98 -41.95 -8.67 4.88
N ASP A 99 -42.01 -7.43 5.35
CA ASP A 99 -41.06 -6.38 4.96
C ASP A 99 -39.64 -6.72 5.42
N ARG A 100 -39.48 -7.18 6.67
CA ARG A 100 -38.18 -7.63 7.20
C ARG A 100 -37.66 -8.84 6.44
N LEU A 101 -38.54 -9.78 6.10
CA LEU A 101 -38.20 -10.96 5.32
C LEU A 101 -37.73 -10.58 3.91
N SER A 102 -38.45 -9.67 3.24
CA SER A 102 -38.10 -9.16 1.92
C SER A 102 -36.73 -8.48 1.91
N GLN A 103 -36.46 -7.62 2.91
CA GLN A 103 -35.15 -6.99 3.09
C GLN A 103 -34.03 -8.03 3.27
N LEU A 104 -34.26 -9.07 4.06
CA LEU A 104 -33.28 -10.13 4.27
C LEU A 104 -33.03 -10.95 3.00
N GLN A 105 -34.08 -11.25 2.24
CA GLN A 105 -33.98 -11.94 0.96
C GLN A 105 -33.17 -11.13 -0.06
N GLU A 106 -33.40 -9.82 -0.14
CA GLU A 106 -32.63 -8.93 -1.01
C GLU A 106 -31.15 -8.88 -0.58
N GLN A 107 -30.87 -8.76 0.72
CA GLN A 107 -29.49 -8.81 1.22
C GLN A 107 -28.79 -10.13 0.89
N MET A 108 -29.49 -11.26 1.00
CA MET A 108 -28.97 -12.56 0.60
C MET A 108 -28.65 -12.58 -0.90
N HIS A 109 -29.55 -12.05 -1.72
CA HIS A 109 -29.38 -11.98 -3.17
C HIS A 109 -28.15 -11.14 -3.55
N VAL A 110 -28.03 -9.93 -2.99
CA VAL A 110 -26.88 -9.04 -3.19
C VAL A 110 -25.59 -9.71 -2.74
N ARG A 111 -25.55 -10.34 -1.56
CA ARG A 111 -24.35 -11.05 -1.07
C ARG A 111 -23.93 -12.17 -2.02
N THR A 112 -24.89 -12.90 -2.57
CA THR A 112 -24.62 -13.98 -3.53
C THR A 112 -24.05 -13.44 -4.84
N GLN A 113 -24.62 -12.36 -5.37
CA GLN A 113 -24.10 -11.70 -6.57
C GLN A 113 -22.67 -11.17 -6.37
N VAL A 114 -22.42 -10.46 -5.26
CA VAL A 114 -21.10 -9.93 -4.92
C VAL A 114 -20.08 -11.06 -4.78
N ALA A 115 -20.44 -12.17 -4.13
CA ALA A 115 -19.58 -13.34 -4.02
C ALA A 115 -19.26 -13.95 -5.40
N GLY A 116 -20.24 -13.98 -6.31
CA GLY A 116 -20.06 -14.40 -7.71
C GLY A 116 -19.03 -13.54 -8.44
N ILE A 117 -19.20 -12.22 -8.42
CA ILE A 117 -18.29 -11.26 -9.05
C ILE A 117 -16.89 -11.37 -8.45
N LEU A 118 -16.78 -11.46 -7.12
CA LEU A 118 -15.49 -11.59 -6.44
C LEU A 118 -14.75 -12.87 -6.86
N LYS A 119 -15.48 -13.98 -7.02
CA LYS A 119 -14.91 -15.24 -7.52
C LYS A 119 -14.35 -15.06 -8.93
N GLU A 120 -15.10 -14.44 -9.83
CA GLU A 120 -14.65 -14.18 -11.21
C GLU A 120 -13.40 -13.31 -11.24
N LEU A 121 -13.37 -12.23 -10.44
CA LEU A 121 -12.21 -11.35 -10.35
C LEU A 121 -10.98 -12.07 -9.82
N ARG A 122 -11.14 -12.95 -8.82
CA ARG A 122 -10.04 -13.78 -8.30
C ARG A 122 -9.51 -14.76 -9.34
N ILE A 123 -10.38 -15.39 -10.12
CA ILE A 123 -9.97 -16.28 -11.21
C ILE A 123 -9.18 -15.49 -12.26
N LYS A 124 -9.70 -14.34 -12.69
CA LYS A 124 -9.00 -13.45 -13.64
C LYS A 124 -7.64 -13.00 -13.10
N ALA A 125 -7.56 -12.60 -11.83
CA ALA A 125 -6.29 -12.22 -11.21
C ALA A 125 -5.28 -13.38 -11.18
N CYS A 126 -5.74 -14.60 -10.92
CA CYS A 126 -4.90 -15.80 -10.96
C CYS A 126 -4.36 -16.07 -12.37
N GLN A 127 -5.23 -15.97 -13.39
CA GLN A 127 -4.86 -16.13 -14.80
C GLN A 127 -3.83 -15.08 -15.23
N LEU A 128 -4.08 -13.80 -14.94
CA LEU A 128 -3.15 -12.71 -15.26
C LEU A 128 -1.79 -12.91 -14.58
N LYS A 129 -1.78 -13.34 -13.31
CA LYS A 129 -0.53 -13.65 -12.61
C LYS A 129 0.21 -14.79 -13.30
N HIS A 130 -0.49 -15.86 -13.66
CA HIS A 130 0.11 -17.00 -14.36
C HIS A 130 0.72 -16.59 -15.70
N GLU A 131 -0.03 -15.86 -16.52
CA GLU A 131 0.44 -15.35 -17.83
C GLU A 131 1.65 -14.42 -17.68
N SER A 132 1.63 -13.54 -16.68
CA SER A 132 2.75 -12.63 -16.42
C SER A 132 4.03 -13.37 -16.00
N GLU A 133 3.88 -14.43 -15.20
CA GLU A 133 5.00 -15.27 -14.76
C GLU A 133 5.56 -16.08 -15.92
N GLU A 134 4.70 -16.64 -16.77
CA GLU A 134 5.12 -17.37 -17.97
C GLU A 134 5.90 -16.47 -18.92
N LEU A 135 5.42 -15.23 -19.13
CA LEU A 135 6.11 -14.25 -19.97
C LEU A 135 7.46 -13.84 -19.37
N ALA A 136 7.52 -13.59 -18.05
CA ALA A 136 8.76 -13.26 -17.35
C ALA A 136 9.77 -14.41 -17.44
N ALA A 137 9.36 -15.66 -17.20
CA ALA A 137 10.21 -16.84 -17.30
C ALA A 137 10.76 -17.04 -18.71
N ASN A 138 9.90 -16.89 -19.74
CA ASN A 138 10.31 -16.98 -21.13
C ASN A 138 11.32 -15.89 -21.52
N GLN A 139 11.10 -14.65 -21.09
CA GLN A 139 12.03 -13.56 -21.33
C GLN A 139 13.35 -13.79 -20.60
N HIS A 140 13.31 -14.20 -19.34
CA HIS A 140 14.50 -14.51 -18.55
C HIS A 140 15.34 -15.61 -19.22
N MET A 141 14.71 -16.72 -19.62
CA MET A 141 15.39 -17.80 -20.35
C MET A 141 16.04 -17.30 -21.65
N ARG A 142 15.34 -16.47 -22.44
CA ARG A 142 15.89 -15.92 -23.68
C ARG A 142 17.10 -15.02 -23.41
N SER A 143 17.03 -14.17 -22.39
CA SER A 143 18.13 -13.30 -21.97
C SER A 143 19.33 -14.11 -21.48
N GLU A 144 19.12 -15.10 -20.60
CA GLU A 144 20.18 -15.98 -20.11
C GLU A 144 20.88 -16.73 -21.23
N LYS A 145 20.12 -17.21 -22.22
CA LYS A 145 20.68 -17.85 -23.41
C LYS A 145 21.63 -16.90 -24.16
N VAL A 146 21.20 -15.65 -24.40
CA VAL A 146 22.03 -14.65 -25.09
C VAL A 146 23.28 -14.33 -24.27
N LEU A 147 23.13 -14.10 -22.96
CA LEU A 147 24.25 -13.82 -22.06
C LEU A 147 25.26 -14.97 -22.03
N LEU A 148 24.79 -16.22 -22.03
CA LEU A 148 25.66 -17.39 -22.10
C LEU A 148 26.43 -17.46 -23.41
N PHE A 149 25.77 -17.20 -24.54
CA PHE A 149 26.45 -17.13 -25.85
C PHE A 149 27.52 -16.04 -25.88
N ASP A 150 27.22 -14.86 -25.36
CA ASP A 150 28.17 -13.75 -25.29
C ASP A 150 29.34 -14.07 -24.35
N SER A 151 29.09 -14.73 -23.22
CA SER A 151 30.12 -15.20 -22.30
C SER A 151 31.06 -16.20 -22.98
N ILE A 152 30.52 -17.24 -23.61
CA ILE A 152 31.31 -18.25 -24.32
C ILE A 152 32.11 -17.61 -25.45
N LYS A 153 31.50 -16.70 -26.22
CA LYS A 153 32.16 -15.97 -27.29
C LYS A 153 33.34 -15.16 -26.74
N SER A 154 33.13 -14.40 -25.66
CA SER A 154 34.18 -13.61 -25.02
C SER A 154 35.33 -14.49 -24.49
N GLU A 155 35.02 -15.64 -23.88
CA GLU A 155 36.02 -16.61 -23.45
C GLU A 155 36.85 -17.18 -24.61
N LEU A 156 36.22 -17.45 -25.75
CA LEU A 156 36.91 -17.92 -26.95
C LEU A 156 37.78 -16.83 -27.56
N GLU A 157 37.28 -15.60 -27.68
CA GLU A 157 38.05 -14.45 -28.16
C GLU A 157 39.27 -14.16 -27.28
N GLU A 158 39.12 -14.28 -25.95
CA GLU A 158 40.20 -14.16 -25.00
C GLU A 158 41.23 -15.28 -25.13
N LYS A 159 40.79 -16.54 -25.32
CA LYS A 159 41.69 -17.68 -25.58
C LYS A 159 42.46 -17.49 -26.88
N ILE A 160 41.80 -17.02 -27.94
CA ILE A 160 42.44 -16.69 -29.22
C ILE A 160 43.51 -15.63 -29.01
N ARG A 161 43.19 -14.53 -28.31
CA ARG A 161 44.14 -13.44 -28.04
C ARG A 161 45.37 -13.94 -27.28
N ARG A 162 45.19 -14.75 -26.24
CA ARG A 162 46.33 -15.34 -25.49
C ARG A 162 47.20 -16.23 -26.36
N LEU A 163 46.60 -17.05 -27.21
CA LEU A 163 47.37 -17.89 -28.15
C LEU A 163 48.14 -17.05 -29.18
N GLU A 164 47.57 -15.94 -29.64
CA GLU A 164 48.27 -15.00 -30.53
C GLU A 164 49.42 -14.29 -29.82
N GLU A 165 49.22 -13.87 -28.57
CA GLU A 165 50.27 -13.30 -27.71
C GLU A 165 51.38 -14.34 -27.45
N ASP A 166 51.05 -15.57 -27.10
CA ASP A 166 52.02 -16.66 -26.89
C ASP A 166 52.81 -16.96 -28.18
N ARG A 167 52.15 -17.00 -29.34
CA ARG A 167 52.82 -17.15 -30.64
C ARG A 167 53.81 -16.01 -30.87
N HIS A 168 53.37 -14.76 -30.67
CA HIS A 168 54.24 -13.59 -30.83
C HIS A 168 55.41 -13.59 -29.85
N ASN A 169 55.19 -14.02 -28.60
CA ASN A 169 56.23 -14.16 -27.58
C ASN A 169 57.27 -15.22 -27.97
N ILE A 170 56.85 -16.36 -28.55
CA ILE A 170 57.76 -17.39 -29.07
C ILE A 170 58.56 -16.84 -30.25
N ASP A 171 57.93 -16.14 -31.19
CA ASP A 171 58.61 -15.54 -32.34
C ASP A 171 59.69 -14.54 -31.89
N ILE A 172 59.36 -13.62 -30.97
CA ILE A 172 60.32 -12.68 -30.38
C ILE A 172 61.44 -13.41 -29.63
N SER A 173 61.11 -14.42 -28.83
CA SER A 173 62.10 -15.18 -28.06
C SER A 173 63.07 -15.94 -28.98
N SER A 174 62.55 -16.51 -30.07
CA SER A 174 63.33 -17.16 -31.12
C SER A 174 64.25 -16.16 -31.82
N ASP A 175 63.75 -14.98 -32.21
CA ASP A 175 64.55 -13.94 -32.87
C ASP A 175 65.66 -13.40 -31.96
N LEU A 176 65.37 -13.15 -30.68
CA LEU A 176 66.37 -12.73 -29.69
C LEU A 176 67.42 -13.81 -29.42
N TRP A 177 67.01 -15.09 -29.39
CA TRP A 177 67.94 -16.20 -29.20
C TRP A 177 68.85 -16.39 -30.43
N ASN A 178 68.28 -16.26 -31.64
CA ASN A 178 69.03 -16.28 -32.89
C ASN A 178 69.98 -15.08 -33.00
N GLU A 179 69.58 -13.89 -32.55
CA GLU A 179 70.45 -12.71 -32.49
C GLU A 179 71.59 -12.88 -31.47
N SER A 180 71.32 -13.44 -30.28
CA SER A 180 72.35 -13.79 -29.29
C SER A 180 73.37 -14.80 -29.83
N GLN A 181 72.91 -15.81 -30.58
CA GLN A 181 73.77 -16.78 -31.26
C GLN A 181 74.59 -16.12 -32.39
N SER A 182 73.99 -15.19 -33.14
CA SER A 182 74.66 -14.41 -34.19
C SER A 182 75.75 -13.49 -33.63
N LEU A 183 75.47 -12.78 -32.54
CA LEU A 183 76.43 -11.94 -31.81
C LEU A 183 77.60 -12.78 -31.27
N LYS A 184 77.35 -13.98 -30.73
CA LYS A 184 78.41 -14.92 -30.29
C LYS A 184 79.24 -15.45 -31.45
N ARG A 185 78.64 -15.73 -32.61
CA ARG A 185 79.37 -16.12 -33.85
C ARG A 185 80.21 -14.97 -34.40
N ASN A 186 79.71 -13.74 -34.36
CA ASN A 186 80.43 -12.55 -34.82
C ASN A 186 81.55 -12.14 -33.86
N HIS A 187 81.40 -12.34 -32.55
CA HIS A 187 82.48 -12.09 -31.59
C HIS A 187 83.62 -13.12 -31.71
N LYS A 188 83.31 -14.37 -32.08
CA LYS A 188 84.32 -15.41 -32.35
C LYS A 188 85.08 -15.19 -33.67
N ARG A 189 84.51 -14.42 -34.62
CA ARG A 189 85.20 -14.02 -35.87
C ARG A 189 86.01 -12.73 -35.74
N LYS A 190 85.79 -11.92 -34.70
CA LYS A 190 86.50 -10.65 -34.45
C LYS A 190 87.63 -10.77 -33.41
N THR A 191 87.90 -11.99 -32.91
CA THR A 191 88.93 -12.31 -31.91
C THR A 191 90.07 -13.17 -32.47
N THR A 192 90.12 -13.36 -33.80
CA THR A 192 91.32 -13.86 -34.47
C THR A 192 91.89 -12.73 -35.32
N ASP A 193 93.15 -12.40 -35.02
CA ASP A 193 94.02 -11.49 -35.76
C ASP A 193 94.02 -9.99 -35.36
N GLN A 194 94.81 -9.65 -34.31
CA GLN A 194 95.96 -8.74 -34.47
C GLN A 194 96.74 -8.58 -33.15
N PHE A 195 98.03 -8.94 -33.25
CA PHE A 195 99.15 -8.70 -32.35
C PHE A 195 99.08 -7.51 -31.38
N ASN A 196 99.12 -7.76 -30.07
CA ASN A 196 100.30 -7.48 -29.23
C ASN A 196 100.15 -7.96 -27.77
N PRO A 197 101.26 -8.31 -27.10
CA PRO A 197 101.31 -8.92 -25.78
C PRO A 197 101.34 -7.88 -24.66
N ASP A 198 101.05 -8.36 -23.45
CA ASP A 198 101.32 -7.71 -22.18
C ASP A 198 100.52 -6.44 -21.83
N ARG A 199 99.42 -6.67 -21.09
CA ARG A 199 99.10 -5.91 -19.87
C ARG A 199 97.93 -6.59 -19.14
N ARG A 200 98.27 -7.41 -18.14
CA ARG A 200 97.37 -7.70 -17.01
C ARG A 200 97.04 -6.37 -16.31
N ARG A 201 95.92 -5.76 -16.65
CA ARG A 201 95.33 -4.68 -15.83
C ARG A 201 94.17 -5.29 -15.03
N LYS A 202 94.39 -5.39 -13.72
CA LYS A 202 93.35 -5.69 -12.72
C LYS A 202 92.20 -4.68 -12.87
N PRO A 203 90.95 -5.03 -12.53
CA PRO A 203 89.84 -4.08 -12.54
C PRO A 203 90.22 -2.86 -11.68
N VAL A 204 90.14 -1.68 -12.27
CA VAL A 204 90.31 -0.42 -11.55
C VAL A 204 89.07 -0.27 -10.67
N THR A 205 89.21 -0.58 -9.39
CA THR A 205 88.24 -0.19 -8.37
C THR A 205 88.28 1.34 -8.27
N VAL A 206 87.28 2.00 -8.86
CA VAL A 206 87.07 3.43 -8.69
C VAL A 206 86.51 3.63 -7.29
N THR A 207 87.38 4.01 -6.35
CA THR A 207 86.99 4.43 -5.01
C THR A 207 86.65 5.92 -5.06
N GLY A 208 85.40 6.24 -5.42
CA GLY A 208 84.89 7.61 -5.48
C GLY A 208 83.47 7.64 -6.06
N PRO A 209 82.64 8.66 -5.75
CA PRO A 209 81.26 8.72 -6.20
C PRO A 209 81.20 8.71 -7.73
N TYR A 210 80.67 7.63 -8.29
CA TYR A 210 80.50 7.44 -9.72
C TYR A 210 79.21 8.12 -10.16
N ILE A 211 79.30 9.16 -10.99
CA ILE A 211 78.12 9.78 -11.60
C ILE A 211 77.69 8.88 -12.76
N VAL A 212 76.62 8.12 -12.54
CA VAL A 212 75.95 7.33 -13.60
C VAL A 212 75.09 8.30 -14.40
N TYR A 213 75.50 8.61 -15.64
CA TYR A 213 74.74 9.47 -16.55
C TYR A 213 73.53 8.78 -17.19
N MET A 214 73.42 7.46 -17.05
CA MET A 214 72.31 6.67 -17.59
C MET A 214 71.25 6.47 -16.51
N LEU A 215 70.00 6.82 -16.84
CA LEU A 215 68.84 6.46 -16.02
C LEU A 215 68.76 4.93 -15.90
N LYS A 216 68.23 4.44 -14.77
CA LYS A 216 67.99 3.01 -14.59
C LYS A 216 66.80 2.61 -15.46
N ASP A 217 66.76 1.36 -15.90
CA ASP A 217 65.66 0.85 -16.73
C ASP A 217 64.28 1.07 -16.08
N VAL A 218 64.20 1.05 -14.75
CA VAL A 218 62.96 1.34 -14.00
C VAL A 218 62.48 2.79 -14.22
N ASP A 219 63.38 3.77 -14.18
CA ASP A 219 63.05 5.18 -14.35
C ASP A 219 62.62 5.46 -15.81
N ILE A 220 63.25 4.77 -16.77
CA ILE A 220 62.91 4.85 -18.19
C ILE A 220 61.52 4.27 -18.47
N ILE A 221 61.18 3.15 -17.82
CA ILE A 221 59.87 2.50 -17.95
C ILE A 221 58.78 3.36 -17.31
N ASP A 222 59.04 3.93 -16.14
CA ASP A 222 58.11 4.81 -15.44
C ASP A 222 57.80 6.07 -16.28
N ASP A 223 58.82 6.74 -16.80
CA ASP A 223 58.66 7.90 -17.70
C ASP A 223 57.91 7.52 -18.98
N TRP A 224 58.20 6.36 -19.58
CA TRP A 224 57.49 5.85 -20.74
C TRP A 224 56.00 5.65 -20.47
N THR A 225 55.65 5.08 -19.31
CA THR A 225 54.24 4.93 -18.90
C THR A 225 53.56 6.27 -18.62
N ALA A 226 54.26 7.23 -18.02
CA ALA A 226 53.75 8.57 -17.78
C ALA A 226 53.42 9.31 -19.09
N ILE A 227 54.32 9.25 -20.08
CA ILE A 227 54.12 9.82 -21.41
C ILE A 227 52.91 9.18 -22.10
N LYS A 228 52.82 7.85 -22.08
CA LYS A 228 51.71 7.11 -22.70
C LYS A 228 50.36 7.47 -22.09
N LYS A 229 50.31 7.66 -20.75
CA LYS A 229 49.10 8.07 -20.04
C LYS A 229 48.67 9.50 -20.41
N ALA A 230 49.61 10.42 -20.47
CA ALA A 230 49.34 11.81 -20.86
C ALA A 230 48.81 11.93 -22.30
N LEU A 231 49.40 11.19 -23.25
CA LEU A 231 48.94 11.17 -24.65
C LEU A 231 47.51 10.65 -24.78
N LYS A 232 47.15 9.60 -24.02
CA LYS A 232 45.78 9.04 -24.03
C LYS A 232 44.77 10.03 -23.46
N GLN A 233 45.12 10.73 -22.38
CA GLN A 233 44.27 11.76 -21.78
C GLN A 233 44.04 12.94 -22.74
N GLN A 234 45.10 13.40 -23.42
CA GLN A 234 45.00 14.46 -24.42
C GLN A 234 44.09 14.08 -25.60
N GLN A 235 44.17 12.83 -26.08
CA GLN A 235 43.26 12.34 -27.13
C GLN A 235 41.79 12.30 -26.67
N GLN A 236 41.54 11.89 -25.43
CA GLN A 236 40.20 11.90 -24.85
C GLN A 236 39.65 13.33 -24.75
N GLU A 237 40.44 14.27 -24.23
CA GLU A 237 40.06 15.68 -24.14
C GLU A 237 39.76 16.29 -25.51
N GLN A 238 40.57 16.00 -26.53
CA GLN A 238 40.29 16.42 -27.92
C GLN A 238 38.98 15.84 -28.44
N HIS A 239 38.70 14.56 -28.18
CA HIS A 239 37.45 13.93 -28.57
C HIS A 239 36.23 14.53 -27.86
N PHE A 240 36.35 14.83 -26.56
CA PHE A 240 35.29 15.53 -25.80
C PHE A 240 35.08 16.96 -26.29
N GLN A 241 36.14 17.70 -26.61
CA GLN A 241 36.04 19.05 -27.15
C GLN A 241 35.36 19.05 -28.53
N LYS A 242 35.69 18.09 -29.40
CA LYS A 242 35.08 17.95 -30.72
C LYS A 242 33.56 17.70 -30.62
N ARG A 243 33.14 16.72 -29.79
CA ARG A 243 31.70 16.47 -29.54
C ARG A 243 30.96 17.69 -28.98
N ARG A 244 31.63 18.46 -28.13
CA ARG A 244 31.05 19.66 -27.52
C ARG A 244 30.92 20.82 -28.52
N GLN A 245 31.80 20.91 -29.52
CA GLN A 245 31.67 21.86 -30.64
C GLN A 245 30.55 21.43 -31.60
N GLU A 246 30.46 20.14 -31.94
CA GLU A 246 29.39 19.57 -32.77
C GLU A 246 27.99 19.83 -32.17
N TYR A 247 27.84 19.61 -30.85
CA TYR A 247 26.60 19.88 -30.13
C TYR A 247 26.20 21.37 -30.17
N LYS A 248 27.17 22.28 -30.01
CA LYS A 248 26.93 23.73 -30.10
C LYS A 248 26.51 24.16 -31.52
N GLN A 249 27.12 23.59 -32.56
CA GLN A 249 26.74 23.86 -33.94
C GLN A 249 25.33 23.37 -34.27
N THR A 250 24.92 22.22 -33.71
CA THR A 250 23.57 21.66 -33.96
C THR A 250 22.47 22.52 -33.33
N ILE A 251 22.74 23.17 -32.20
CA ILE A 251 21.78 24.07 -31.54
C ILE A 251 21.65 25.42 -32.26
N GLN A 252 22.71 25.91 -32.92
CA GLN A 252 22.70 27.21 -33.62
C GLN A 252 21.99 27.19 -34.99
N VAL A 253 21.66 26.01 -35.53
CA VAL A 253 21.05 25.84 -36.86
C VAL A 253 19.52 25.59 -36.76
N ARG A 254 18.94 25.68 -35.56
CA ARG A 254 17.50 25.52 -35.29
C ARG A 254 16.90 26.83 -34.80
#